data_AF-A0A7W0UFT7-F1
#
_entry.id   AF-A0A7W0UFT7-F1
#
_cell.length_a   1.000
_cell.length_b   1.000
_cell.length_c   1.000
_cell.angle_alpha   90.00
_cell.angle_beta   90.00
_cell.angle_gamma   90.00
#
_symmetry.space_group_name_H-M   'P 1'
#
loop_
_entity.id
_entity.type
_entity.pdbx_description
1 polymer ?
#
loop_
_entity_poly.entity_id
_entity_poly.type
_entity_poly.pdbx_seq_one_letter_code
_entity_poly.pdbx_strand_id
1 'polypeptide(L)'
;MTVGGVLAEAFALYKRFFARFFLTAAAVFVVLNLFSAIAADAGADAADAVAAFWGLVGLVVSLVGSLWVQGALTATVADVRDGRADDGIETTYRRVRPTLLPLLVAGLLAGIGIVLGLVALVVPGLLLLTRWVLVTPVVVLERLRAREALRRSWNLVKGQSWTVFGVIVVTILIGVIAQIVFVAAFAFLPDFLQNWFGGLVANSIVTPFVALSWTLMYFHLRGDATAPAAAA
;
A
#
# COMPACT_ATOMS: atom_id res chain seq x y z
N MET A 1 -17.74 10.93 -7.49
CA MET A 1 -16.28 10.86 -7.25
C MET A 1 -15.56 11.09 -8.57
N THR A 2 -14.57 11.99 -8.61
CA THR A 2 -13.71 12.19 -9.78
C THR A 2 -12.28 11.76 -9.45
N VAL A 3 -11.50 11.37 -10.46
CA VAL A 3 -10.08 10.96 -10.26
C VAL A 3 -9.30 12.11 -9.63
N GLY A 4 -9.40 13.31 -10.20
CA GLY A 4 -8.71 14.50 -9.69
C GLY A 4 -9.13 14.89 -8.27
N GLY A 5 -10.41 14.74 -7.92
CA GLY A 5 -10.91 15.05 -6.57
C GLY A 5 -10.28 14.17 -5.50
N VAL A 6 -10.25 12.84 -5.72
CA VAL A 6 -9.62 11.89 -4.79
C VAL A 6 -8.13 12.17 -4.63
N LEU A 7 -7.43 12.42 -5.74
CA LEU A 7 -5.98 12.69 -5.70
C LEU A 7 -5.65 14.02 -5.05
N ALA A 8 -6.46 15.06 -5.28
CA ALA A 8 -6.28 16.37 -4.63
C ALA A 8 -6.50 16.27 -3.13
N GLU A 9 -7.53 15.56 -2.67
CA GLU A 9 -7.78 15.32 -1.25
C GLU A 9 -6.66 14.48 -0.62
N ALA A 10 -6.24 13.40 -1.29
CA ALA A 10 -5.11 12.57 -0.86
C ALA A 10 -3.84 13.42 -0.70
N PHE A 11 -3.56 14.30 -1.66
CA PHE A 11 -2.40 15.19 -1.62
C PHE A 11 -2.51 16.24 -0.50
N ALA A 12 -3.70 16.80 -0.27
CA ALA A 12 -3.93 17.76 0.81
C ALA A 12 -3.70 17.13 2.20
N LEU A 13 -4.27 15.94 2.44
CA LEU A 13 -4.05 15.20 3.69
C LEU A 13 -2.60 14.74 3.83
N TYR A 14 -1.99 14.28 2.75
CA TYR A 14 -0.58 13.88 2.74
C TYR A 14 0.34 15.02 3.16
N LYS A 15 0.17 16.22 2.60
CA LYS A 15 0.96 17.39 2.99
C LYS A 15 0.71 17.82 4.44
N ARG A 16 -0.57 17.84 4.86
CA ARG A 16 -0.95 18.29 6.20
C ARG A 16 -0.40 17.37 7.30
N PHE A 17 -0.40 16.07 7.06
CA PHE A 17 0.01 15.05 8.04
C PHE A 17 1.25 14.27 7.58
N PHE A 18 2.13 14.91 6.81
CA PHE A 18 3.28 14.27 6.17
C PHE A 18 4.11 13.47 7.16
N ALA A 19 4.49 14.09 8.29
CA ALA A 19 5.31 13.42 9.31
C ALA A 19 4.63 12.16 9.85
N ARG A 20 3.32 12.18 10.06
CA ARG A 20 2.58 11.02 10.55
C ARG A 20 2.62 9.88 9.54
N PHE A 21 2.31 10.17 8.28
CA PHE A 21 2.32 9.17 7.22
C PHE A 21 3.72 8.62 6.95
N PHE A 22 4.72 9.49 6.91
CA PHE A 22 6.12 9.14 6.74
C PHE A 22 6.60 8.24 7.89
N LEU A 23 6.35 8.62 9.15
CA LEU A 23 6.80 7.85 10.31
C LEU A 23 6.10 6.49 10.42
N THR A 24 4.80 6.42 10.12
CA THR A 24 4.09 5.13 10.02
C THR A 24 4.76 4.24 8.98
N ALA A 25 5.02 4.72 7.77
CA ALA A 25 5.68 3.91 6.75
C ALA A 25 7.14 3.55 7.12
N ALA A 26 7.92 4.53 7.59
CA ALA A 26 9.32 4.37 7.95
C ALA A 26 9.54 3.34 9.06
N ALA A 27 8.65 3.26 10.04
CA ALA A 27 8.72 2.29 11.14
C ALA A 27 8.80 0.83 10.65
N VAL A 28 8.14 0.54 9.52
CA VAL A 28 8.16 -0.80 8.93
C VAL A 28 9.23 -0.90 7.85
N PHE A 29 9.34 0.11 6.98
CA PHE A 29 10.32 0.11 5.89
C PHE A 29 11.76 0.10 6.37
N VAL A 30 12.07 0.58 7.57
CA VAL A 30 13.45 0.53 8.09
C VAL A 30 13.90 -0.92 8.27
N VAL A 31 13.00 -1.77 8.76
CA VAL A 31 13.25 -3.19 8.97
C VAL A 31 13.17 -3.94 7.65
N LEU A 32 12.16 -3.67 6.82
CA LEU A 32 11.99 -4.37 5.55
C LEU A 32 13.13 -4.11 4.58
N ASN A 33 13.56 -2.86 4.41
CA ASN A 33 14.65 -2.54 3.49
C ASN A 33 16.00 -2.99 4.05
N LEU A 34 16.19 -3.00 5.39
CA LEU A 34 17.40 -3.57 5.99
C LEU A 34 17.49 -5.07 5.69
N PHE A 35 16.39 -5.79 5.92
CA PHE A 35 16.32 -7.22 5.60
C PHE A 35 16.57 -7.46 4.12
N SER A 36 15.94 -6.67 3.23
CA SER A 36 16.13 -6.79 1.78
C SER A 36 17.58 -6.53 1.37
N ALA A 37 18.24 -5.54 1.97
CA ALA A 37 19.64 -5.24 1.70
C ALA A 37 20.57 -6.38 2.15
N ILE A 38 20.33 -6.94 3.35
CA ILE A 38 21.08 -8.11 3.86
C ILE A 38 20.86 -9.33 2.97
N ALA A 39 19.62 -9.61 2.57
CA ALA A 39 19.31 -10.77 1.72
C ALA A 39 19.92 -10.64 0.32
N ALA A 40 19.96 -9.42 -0.23
CA ALA A 40 20.61 -9.15 -1.51
C ALA A 40 22.13 -9.33 -1.42
N ASP A 41 22.77 -8.77 -0.39
CA ASP A 41 24.21 -8.89 -0.14
C ASP A 41 24.62 -10.34 0.11
N ALA A 42 23.89 -11.06 0.96
CA ALA A 42 24.12 -12.48 1.24
C ALA A 42 23.88 -13.39 0.03
N GLY A 43 23.06 -12.95 -0.93
CA GLY A 43 22.77 -13.69 -2.16
C GLY A 43 23.74 -13.41 -3.31
N ALA A 44 24.48 -12.30 -3.29
CA ALA A 44 25.28 -11.82 -4.42
C ALA A 44 26.42 -12.78 -4.80
N ASP A 45 27.13 -13.31 -3.80
CA ASP A 45 28.27 -14.22 -3.98
C ASP A 45 27.94 -15.68 -3.63
N ALA A 46 26.66 -15.99 -3.43
CA ALA A 46 26.22 -17.30 -2.97
C ALA A 46 26.06 -18.29 -4.12
N ALA A 47 26.23 -19.58 -3.83
CA ALA A 47 25.84 -20.64 -4.76
C ALA A 47 24.34 -20.53 -5.10
N ASP A 48 23.95 -20.93 -6.31
CA ASP A 48 22.59 -20.76 -6.85
C ASP A 48 21.47 -21.17 -5.88
N ALA A 49 21.64 -22.29 -5.17
CA ALA A 49 20.66 -22.78 -4.21
C ALA A 49 20.48 -21.85 -3.00
N VAL A 50 21.55 -21.23 -2.53
CA VAL A 50 21.54 -20.30 -1.40
C VAL A 50 20.99 -18.93 -1.85
N ALA A 51 21.36 -18.46 -3.04
CA ALA A 51 20.77 -17.26 -3.63
C ALA A 51 19.25 -17.41 -3.83
N ALA A 52 18.80 -18.56 -4.34
CA ALA A 52 17.38 -18.86 -4.50
C ALA A 52 16.63 -18.89 -3.15
N PHE A 53 17.25 -19.46 -2.11
CA PHE A 53 16.69 -19.44 -0.76
C PHE A 53 16.50 -18.01 -0.23
N TRP A 54 17.54 -17.16 -0.29
CA TRP A 54 17.44 -15.76 0.16
C TRP A 54 16.45 -14.96 -0.67
N GLY A 55 16.36 -15.20 -1.98
CA GLY A 55 15.35 -14.61 -2.85
C GLY A 55 13.93 -14.96 -2.42
N LEU A 56 13.67 -16.23 -2.09
CA LEU A 56 12.35 -16.68 -1.60
C LEU A 56 12.01 -16.04 -0.25
N VAL A 57 12.96 -16.03 0.69
CA VAL A 57 12.73 -15.40 2.01
C VAL A 57 12.49 -13.90 1.84
N GLY A 58 13.28 -13.22 1.01
CA GLY A 58 13.10 -11.80 0.66
C GLY A 58 11.72 -11.51 0.08
N LEU A 59 11.23 -12.36 -0.82
CA LEU A 59 9.89 -12.27 -1.39
C LEU A 59 8.82 -12.37 -0.31
N VAL A 60 8.90 -13.38 0.56
CA VAL A 60 7.91 -13.60 1.64
C VAL A 60 7.90 -12.42 2.62
N VAL A 61 9.08 -11.97 3.06
CA VAL A 61 9.20 -10.82 3.97
C VAL A 61 8.64 -9.55 3.33
N SER A 62 8.92 -9.31 2.06
CA SER A 62 8.40 -8.15 1.32
C SER A 62 6.88 -8.19 1.15
N LEU A 63 6.31 -9.36 0.87
CA LEU A 63 4.86 -9.54 0.79
C LEU A 63 4.17 -9.28 2.13
N VAL A 64 4.63 -9.92 3.21
CA VAL A 64 4.05 -9.71 4.54
C VAL A 64 4.21 -8.27 4.99
N GLY A 65 5.40 -7.72 4.79
CA GLY A 65 5.73 -6.34 5.15
C GLY A 65 4.89 -5.30 4.40
N SER A 66 4.72 -5.47 3.08
CA SER A 66 3.91 -4.55 2.28
C SER A 66 2.43 -4.55 2.69
N LEU A 67 1.84 -5.72 2.96
CA LEU A 67 0.49 -5.81 3.50
C LEU A 67 0.38 -5.15 4.87
N TRP A 68 1.40 -5.31 5.71
CA TRP A 68 1.42 -4.67 7.02
C TRP A 68 1.46 -3.14 6.93
N VAL A 69 2.33 -2.59 6.09
CA VAL A 69 2.41 -1.14 5.82
C VAL A 69 1.09 -0.61 5.27
N GLN A 70 0.50 -1.29 4.27
CA GLN A 70 -0.78 -0.87 3.71
C GLN A 70 -1.89 -0.84 4.76
N GLY A 71 -1.95 -1.85 5.63
CA GLY A 71 -2.95 -1.90 6.70
C GLY A 71 -2.76 -0.79 7.74
N ALA A 72 -1.52 -0.54 8.16
CA ALA A 72 -1.17 0.53 9.09
C ALA A 72 -1.47 1.93 8.52
N LEU A 73 -1.14 2.15 7.24
CA LEU A 73 -1.45 3.39 6.55
C LEU A 73 -2.94 3.59 6.39
N THR A 74 -3.70 2.54 6.03
CA THR A 74 -5.16 2.60 5.96
C THR A 74 -5.76 3.07 7.29
N ALA A 75 -5.34 2.46 8.40
CA ALA A 75 -5.80 2.87 9.73
C ALA A 75 -5.38 4.30 10.07
N THR A 76 -4.16 4.72 9.68
CA THR A 76 -3.69 6.10 9.87
C THR A 76 -4.55 7.10 9.08
N VAL A 77 -4.97 6.76 7.85
CA VAL A 77 -5.90 7.60 7.07
C VAL A 77 -7.23 7.76 7.80
N ALA A 78 -7.78 6.67 8.32
CA ALA A 78 -9.02 6.71 9.11
C ALA A 78 -8.85 7.53 10.40
N ASP A 79 -7.75 7.36 11.12
CA ASP A 79 -7.46 8.12 12.34
C ASP A 79 -7.36 9.63 12.05
N VAL A 80 -6.64 10.03 10.99
CA VAL A 80 -6.53 11.43 10.56
C VAL A 80 -7.88 12.02 10.17
N ARG A 81 -8.69 11.23 9.46
CA ARG A 81 -10.02 11.63 9.00
C ARG A 81 -11.01 11.82 10.15
N ASP A 82 -10.93 10.96 11.15
CA ASP A 82 -11.80 10.98 12.33
C ASP A 82 -11.33 11.98 13.41
N GLY A 83 -10.31 12.80 13.12
CA GLY A 83 -9.75 13.75 14.08
C GLY A 83 -8.92 13.10 15.20
N ARG A 84 -8.57 11.82 15.06
CA ARG A 84 -7.76 11.02 16.01
C ARG A 84 -6.28 10.98 15.60
N ALA A 85 -5.80 12.00 14.92
CA ALA A 85 -4.41 12.07 14.40
C ALA A 85 -3.34 12.06 15.53
N ASP A 86 -3.73 12.48 16.73
CA ASP A 86 -2.84 12.60 17.89
C ASP A 86 -2.62 11.27 18.64
N ASP A 87 -3.42 10.24 18.36
CA ASP A 87 -3.20 8.88 18.90
C ASP A 87 -1.79 8.41 18.51
N GLY A 88 -0.94 7.93 19.42
CA GLY A 88 0.43 7.51 19.09
C GLY A 88 0.51 6.39 18.03
N ILE A 89 1.57 6.36 17.20
CA ILE A 89 1.75 5.38 16.09
C ILE A 89 1.62 3.94 16.58
N GLU A 90 2.14 3.65 17.78
CA GLU A 90 2.04 2.33 18.41
C GLU A 90 0.59 1.86 18.58
N THR A 91 -0.33 2.78 18.92
CA THR A 91 -1.74 2.44 19.12
C THR A 91 -2.41 2.04 17.80
N THR A 92 -2.08 2.73 16.70
CA THR A 92 -2.52 2.37 15.35
C THR A 92 -2.03 0.95 14.98
N TYR A 93 -0.75 0.63 15.21
CA TYR A 93 -0.23 -0.72 14.95
C TYR A 93 -0.89 -1.82 15.78
N ARG A 94 -1.11 -1.56 17.08
CA ARG A 94 -1.82 -2.50 17.97
C ARG A 94 -3.26 -2.76 17.51
N ARG A 95 -3.96 -1.73 17.02
CA ARG A 95 -5.33 -1.84 16.47
C ARG A 95 -5.39 -2.65 15.17
N VAL A 96 -4.38 -2.56 14.32
CA VAL A 96 -4.34 -3.27 13.03
C VAL A 96 -3.89 -4.73 13.18
N ARG A 97 -3.11 -5.07 14.21
CA ARG A 97 -2.57 -6.43 14.43
C ARG A 97 -3.58 -7.58 14.27
N PRO A 98 -4.84 -7.51 14.76
CA PRO A 98 -5.83 -8.58 14.58
C PRO A 98 -6.26 -8.81 13.13
N THR A 99 -6.10 -7.79 12.28
CA THR A 99 -6.50 -7.83 10.86
C THR A 99 -5.40 -8.38 9.95
N LEU A 100 -4.19 -8.63 10.45
CA LEU A 100 -3.05 -9.08 9.64
C LEU A 100 -3.27 -10.42 8.97
N LEU A 101 -3.79 -11.41 9.71
CA LEU A 101 -4.04 -12.73 9.13
C LEU A 101 -5.16 -12.69 8.07
N PRO A 102 -6.33 -12.07 8.34
CA PRO A 102 -7.33 -11.83 7.30
C PRO A 102 -6.77 -11.09 6.09
N LEU A 103 -5.92 -10.07 6.31
CA LEU A 103 -5.32 -9.26 5.25
C LEU A 103 -4.33 -10.08 4.41
N LEU A 104 -3.53 -10.93 5.04
CA LEU A 104 -2.60 -11.84 4.37
C LEU A 104 -3.34 -12.84 3.50
N VAL A 105 -4.38 -13.49 4.04
CA VAL A 105 -5.18 -14.45 3.27
C VAL A 105 -5.93 -13.74 2.13
N ALA A 106 -6.53 -12.56 2.39
CA ALA A 106 -7.23 -11.80 1.36
C ALA A 106 -6.29 -11.30 0.26
N GLY A 107 -5.13 -10.78 0.65
CA GLY A 107 -4.09 -10.30 -0.25
C GLY A 107 -3.51 -11.42 -1.11
N LEU A 108 -3.27 -12.60 -0.53
CA LEU A 108 -2.79 -13.76 -1.29
C LEU A 108 -3.84 -14.26 -2.30
N LEU A 109 -5.11 -14.38 -1.87
CA LEU A 109 -6.21 -14.76 -2.77
C LEU A 109 -6.39 -13.74 -3.91
N ALA A 110 -6.33 -12.43 -3.58
CA ALA A 110 -6.42 -11.36 -4.56
C ALA A 110 -5.23 -11.41 -5.53
N GLY A 111 -4.01 -11.50 -5.00
CA GLY A 111 -2.78 -11.55 -5.79
C GLY A 111 -2.75 -12.73 -6.74
N ILE A 112 -3.05 -13.95 -6.25
CA ILE A 112 -3.11 -15.15 -7.10
C ILE A 112 -4.16 -14.97 -8.20
N GLY A 113 -5.36 -14.50 -7.87
CA GLY A 113 -6.41 -14.30 -8.87
C GLY A 113 -6.03 -13.24 -9.92
N ILE A 114 -5.39 -12.14 -9.51
CA ILE A 114 -4.91 -11.09 -10.43
C ILE A 114 -3.82 -11.63 -11.34
N VAL A 115 -2.83 -12.33 -10.80
CA VAL A 115 -1.72 -12.91 -11.57
C VAL A 115 -2.24 -13.95 -12.56
N LEU A 116 -3.06 -14.90 -12.12
CA LEU A 116 -3.69 -15.89 -13.00
C LEU A 116 -4.56 -15.21 -14.06
N GLY A 117 -5.29 -14.17 -13.68
CA GLY A 117 -6.06 -13.34 -14.60
C GLY A 117 -5.16 -12.74 -15.68
N LEU A 118 -4.10 -12.03 -15.30
CA LEU A 118 -3.16 -11.38 -16.23
C LEU A 118 -2.45 -12.39 -17.15
N VAL A 119 -2.03 -13.55 -16.61
CA VAL A 119 -1.36 -14.61 -17.36
C VAL A 119 -2.31 -15.27 -18.37
N ALA A 120 -3.55 -15.55 -17.98
CA ALA A 120 -4.54 -16.13 -18.88
C ALA A 120 -4.97 -15.13 -19.97
N LEU A 121 -5.25 -13.88 -19.57
CA LEU A 121 -5.60 -12.79 -20.47
C LEU A 121 -5.48 -11.43 -19.77
N VAL A 122 -4.82 -10.44 -20.38
CA VAL A 122 -4.58 -9.13 -19.74
C VAL A 122 -5.88 -8.46 -19.21
N VAL A 123 -6.97 -8.55 -19.97
CA VAL A 123 -8.26 -7.92 -19.64
C VAL A 123 -8.87 -8.42 -18.32
N PRO A 124 -9.09 -9.73 -18.08
CA PRO A 124 -9.59 -10.21 -16.79
C PRO A 124 -8.64 -9.90 -15.63
N GLY A 125 -7.32 -9.92 -15.85
CA GLY A 125 -6.37 -9.49 -14.84
C GLY A 125 -6.58 -8.04 -14.37
N LEU A 126 -6.74 -7.11 -15.31
CA LEU A 126 -7.05 -5.70 -15.00
C LEU A 126 -8.43 -5.52 -14.35
N LEU A 127 -9.41 -6.32 -14.75
CA LEU A 127 -10.74 -6.32 -14.12
C LEU A 127 -10.64 -6.75 -12.65
N LEU A 128 -9.94 -7.85 -12.36
CA LEU A 128 -9.75 -8.34 -10.98
C LEU A 128 -8.98 -7.32 -10.13
N LEU A 129 -7.92 -6.72 -10.69
CA LEU A 129 -7.15 -5.67 -10.04
C LEU A 129 -8.06 -4.51 -9.63
N THR A 130 -8.89 -4.03 -10.56
CA THR A 130 -9.83 -2.94 -10.31
C THR A 130 -10.85 -3.32 -9.23
N ARG A 131 -11.38 -4.54 -9.26
CA ARG A 131 -12.43 -5.00 -8.32
C ARG A 131 -11.90 -5.29 -6.92
N TRP A 132 -10.62 -5.60 -6.76
CA TRP A 132 -10.01 -5.97 -5.48
C TRP A 132 -9.05 -4.92 -4.90
N VAL A 133 -8.92 -3.76 -5.52
CA VAL A 133 -8.09 -2.66 -5.00
C VAL A 133 -8.48 -2.22 -3.57
N LEU A 134 -9.76 -2.38 -3.18
CA LEU A 134 -10.27 -1.96 -1.87
C LEU A 134 -10.25 -3.07 -0.82
N VAL A 135 -9.62 -4.21 -1.09
CA VAL A 135 -9.58 -5.32 -0.13
C VAL A 135 -8.90 -4.90 1.17
N THR A 136 -7.77 -4.21 1.10
CA THR A 136 -7.05 -3.74 2.28
C THR A 136 -7.89 -2.81 3.17
N PRO A 137 -8.48 -1.71 2.65
CA PRO A 137 -9.33 -0.85 3.46
C PRO A 137 -10.57 -1.58 4.00
N VAL A 138 -11.17 -2.49 3.24
CA VAL A 138 -12.30 -3.28 3.72
C VAL A 138 -11.90 -4.19 4.88
N VAL A 139 -10.80 -4.93 4.79
CA VAL A 139 -10.33 -5.82 5.87
C VAL A 139 -10.03 -5.03 7.14
N VAL A 140 -9.33 -3.89 7.01
CA VAL A 140 -8.87 -3.12 8.17
C VAL A 140 -10.00 -2.36 8.83
N LEU A 141 -10.85 -1.68 8.03
CA LEU A 141 -11.88 -0.77 8.54
C LEU A 141 -13.20 -1.49 8.85
N GLU A 142 -13.56 -2.53 8.10
CA GLU A 142 -14.78 -3.31 8.34
C GLU A 142 -14.50 -4.60 9.14
N ARG A 143 -13.23 -4.93 9.44
CA ARG A 143 -12.81 -6.12 10.20
C ARG A 143 -13.34 -7.45 9.62
N LEU A 144 -13.51 -7.50 8.30
CA LEU A 144 -14.05 -8.66 7.60
C LEU A 144 -13.01 -9.76 7.38
N ARG A 145 -13.49 -11.00 7.24
CA ARG A 145 -12.65 -12.14 6.82
C ARG A 145 -12.31 -12.04 5.33
N ALA A 146 -11.27 -12.76 4.91
CA ALA A 146 -10.73 -12.65 3.55
C ALA A 146 -11.76 -12.77 2.42
N ARG A 147 -12.61 -13.80 2.44
CA ARG A 147 -13.63 -14.02 1.41
C ARG A 147 -14.71 -12.93 1.40
N GLU A 148 -15.14 -12.51 2.59
CA GLU A 148 -16.13 -11.44 2.75
C GLU A 148 -15.57 -10.11 2.26
N ALA A 149 -14.30 -9.82 2.56
CA ALA A 149 -13.62 -8.62 2.11
C ALA A 149 -13.48 -8.55 0.60
N LEU A 150 -13.13 -9.66 -0.07
CA LEU A 150 -13.08 -9.73 -1.53
C LEU A 150 -14.44 -9.44 -2.17
N ARG A 151 -15.50 -10.06 -1.64
CA ARG A 151 -16.88 -9.85 -2.12
C ARG A 151 -17.33 -8.40 -1.89
N ARG A 152 -17.01 -7.84 -0.72
CA ARG A 152 -17.34 -6.47 -0.35
C ARG A 152 -16.62 -5.46 -1.24
N SER A 153 -15.32 -5.61 -1.46
CA SER A 153 -14.54 -4.79 -2.41
C SER A 153 -15.15 -4.84 -3.81
N TRP A 154 -15.50 -6.04 -4.29
CA TRP A 154 -16.11 -6.21 -5.60
C TRP A 154 -17.43 -5.43 -5.74
N ASN A 155 -18.29 -5.51 -4.72
CA ASN A 155 -19.58 -4.82 -4.71
C ASN A 155 -19.43 -3.30 -4.66
N LEU A 156 -18.47 -2.77 -3.88
CA LEU A 156 -18.19 -1.34 -3.81
C LEU A 156 -17.72 -0.78 -5.17
N VAL A 157 -16.96 -1.55 -5.94
CA VAL A 157 -16.41 -1.10 -7.24
C VAL A 157 -17.38 -1.32 -8.42
N LYS A 158 -18.41 -2.17 -8.26
CA LYS A 158 -19.27 -2.67 -9.36
C LYS A 158 -20.01 -1.56 -10.15
N GLY A 159 -20.16 -0.35 -9.61
CA GLY A 159 -20.80 0.79 -10.29
C GLY A 159 -19.86 1.87 -10.83
N GLN A 160 -18.58 1.87 -10.45
CA GLN A 160 -17.63 2.96 -10.79
C GLN A 160 -16.28 2.42 -11.27
N SER A 161 -16.25 1.24 -11.90
CA SER A 161 -15.02 0.54 -12.26
C SER A 161 -14.06 1.38 -13.12
N TRP A 162 -14.57 2.18 -14.07
CA TRP A 162 -13.73 3.06 -14.90
C TRP A 162 -13.05 4.17 -14.11
N THR A 163 -13.77 4.84 -13.22
CA THR A 163 -13.20 5.88 -12.36
C THR A 163 -12.18 5.29 -11.40
N VAL A 164 -12.49 4.13 -10.80
CA VAL A 164 -11.57 3.39 -9.92
C VAL A 164 -10.31 2.99 -10.67
N PHE A 165 -10.45 2.46 -11.88
CA PHE A 165 -9.32 2.13 -12.74
C PHE A 165 -8.47 3.36 -13.06
N GLY A 166 -9.09 4.51 -13.37
CA GLY A 166 -8.37 5.76 -13.59
C GLY A 166 -7.57 6.22 -12.36
N VAL A 167 -8.15 6.14 -11.15
CA VAL A 167 -7.43 6.43 -9.90
C VAL A 167 -6.25 5.48 -9.72
N ILE A 168 -6.44 4.18 -9.92
CA ILE A 168 -5.38 3.17 -9.82
C ILE A 168 -4.24 3.50 -10.76
N VAL A 169 -4.53 3.68 -12.05
CA VAL A 169 -3.51 3.93 -13.09
C VAL A 169 -2.73 5.20 -12.77
N VAL A 170 -3.40 6.31 -12.49
CA VAL A 170 -2.71 7.58 -12.19
C VAL A 170 -1.88 7.47 -10.92
N THR A 171 -2.41 6.83 -9.87
CA THR A 171 -1.68 6.64 -8.60
C THR A 171 -0.46 5.75 -8.78
N ILE A 172 -0.57 4.65 -9.53
CA ILE A 172 0.55 3.77 -9.86
C ILE A 172 1.59 4.52 -10.69
N LEU A 173 1.20 5.27 -11.71
CA LEU A 173 2.13 6.04 -12.53
C LEU A 173 2.90 7.08 -11.71
N ILE A 174 2.20 7.85 -10.87
CA ILE A 174 2.85 8.81 -9.95
C ILE A 174 3.80 8.08 -9.01
N GLY A 175 3.37 6.95 -8.44
CA GLY A 175 4.19 6.15 -7.55
C GLY A 175 5.46 5.61 -8.21
N VAL A 176 5.33 5.04 -9.41
CA VAL A 176 6.47 4.51 -10.19
C VAL A 176 7.44 5.62 -10.56
N ILE A 177 6.95 6.76 -11.07
CA ILE A 177 7.81 7.90 -11.42
C ILE A 177 8.55 8.41 -10.17
N ALA A 178 7.85 8.59 -9.05
CA ALA A 178 8.47 9.04 -7.82
C ALA A 178 9.51 8.04 -7.30
N GLN A 179 9.23 6.74 -7.36
CA GLN A 179 10.19 5.69 -6.99
C GLN A 179 11.45 5.75 -7.85
N ILE A 180 11.32 5.85 -9.17
CA ILE A 180 12.46 5.97 -10.08
C ILE A 180 13.31 7.19 -9.72
N VAL A 181 12.66 8.34 -9.49
CA VAL A 181 13.35 9.59 -9.11
C VAL A 181 14.10 9.42 -7.79
N PHE A 182 13.47 8.87 -6.74
CA PHE A 182 14.14 8.69 -5.46
C PHE A 182 15.27 7.66 -5.52
N VAL A 183 15.07 6.53 -6.19
CA VAL A 183 16.12 5.51 -6.36
C VAL A 183 17.31 6.08 -7.13
N ALA A 184 17.06 6.84 -8.20
CA ALA A 184 18.11 7.52 -8.96
C ALA A 184 18.84 8.58 -8.13
N ALA A 185 18.11 9.32 -7.28
CA ALA A 185 18.71 10.31 -6.38
C ALA A 185 19.69 9.69 -5.38
N PHE A 186 19.53 8.40 -5.04
CA PHE A 186 20.43 7.66 -4.15
C PHE A 186 21.43 6.75 -4.88
N ALA A 187 21.52 6.82 -6.21
CA ALA A 187 22.40 5.96 -7.01
C ALA A 187 23.91 6.20 -6.80
N PHE A 188 24.26 7.26 -6.07
CA PHE A 188 25.65 7.53 -5.67
C PHE A 188 26.08 6.71 -4.44
N LEU A 189 25.14 6.07 -3.73
CA LEU A 189 25.43 5.23 -2.57
C LEU A 189 25.87 3.83 -3.02
N PRO A 190 26.69 3.12 -2.21
CA PRO A 190 26.92 1.69 -2.40
C PRO A 190 25.60 0.90 -2.37
N ASP A 191 25.53 -0.21 -3.12
CA ASP A 191 24.32 -1.03 -3.31
C ASP A 191 23.58 -1.34 -2.00
N PHE A 192 24.31 -1.73 -0.95
CA PHE A 192 23.73 -1.99 0.37
C PHE A 192 23.00 -0.77 0.94
N LEU A 193 23.64 0.41 0.94
CA LEU A 193 23.07 1.65 1.47
C LEU A 193 21.97 2.20 0.57
N GLN A 194 22.08 2.04 -0.76
CA GLN A 194 21.03 2.39 -1.68
C GLN A 194 19.76 1.55 -1.42
N ASN A 195 19.92 0.24 -1.29
CA ASN A 195 18.81 -0.68 -1.00
C ASN A 195 18.19 -0.42 0.37
N TRP A 196 19.00 -0.23 1.41
CA TRP A 196 18.50 0.00 2.75
C TRP A 196 17.99 1.43 2.95
N PHE A 197 18.88 2.43 2.90
CA PHE A 197 18.55 3.82 3.23
C PHE A 197 17.80 4.50 2.08
N GLY A 198 18.26 4.35 0.84
CA GLY A 198 17.57 4.89 -0.33
C GLY A 198 16.16 4.30 -0.47
N GLY A 199 16.06 2.97 -0.37
CA GLY A 199 14.78 2.26 -0.35
C GLY A 199 13.87 2.67 0.81
N LEU A 200 14.40 2.82 2.03
CA LEU A 200 13.66 3.34 3.18
C LEU A 200 13.04 4.71 2.89
N VAL A 201 13.83 5.67 2.44
CA VAL A 201 13.38 7.03 2.18
C VAL A 201 12.36 7.05 1.04
N ALA A 202 12.66 6.40 -0.09
CA ALA A 202 11.79 6.33 -1.25
C ALA A 202 10.42 5.73 -0.90
N ASN A 203 10.41 4.55 -0.27
CA ASN A 203 9.18 3.86 0.10
C ASN A 203 8.37 4.63 1.16
N SER A 204 9.04 5.23 2.15
CA SER A 204 8.36 5.99 3.21
C SER A 204 7.71 7.28 2.71
N ILE A 205 8.19 7.84 1.60
CA ILE A 205 7.60 9.01 0.96
C ILE A 205 6.48 8.57 0.01
N VAL A 206 6.73 7.59 -0.86
CA VAL A 206 5.82 7.26 -1.97
C VAL A 206 4.61 6.45 -1.52
N THR A 207 4.82 5.39 -0.72
CA THR A 207 3.75 4.45 -0.37
C THR A 207 2.56 5.08 0.36
N PRO A 208 2.75 6.04 1.29
CA PRO A 208 1.60 6.67 1.96
C PRO A 208 0.67 7.42 1.02
N PHE A 209 1.19 8.07 -0.02
CA PHE A 209 0.35 8.76 -1.01
C PHE A 209 -0.57 7.78 -1.76
N VAL A 210 -0.04 6.59 -2.11
CA VAL A 210 -0.81 5.52 -2.74
C VAL A 210 -1.89 4.99 -1.79
N ALA A 211 -1.52 4.70 -0.55
CA ALA A 211 -2.44 4.19 0.46
C ALA A 211 -3.56 5.21 0.79
N LEU A 212 -3.24 6.50 0.87
CA LEU A 212 -4.19 7.60 1.01
C LEU A 212 -5.19 7.62 -0.14
N SER A 213 -4.69 7.61 -1.37
CA SER A 213 -5.52 7.67 -2.57
C SER A 213 -6.52 6.51 -2.61
N TRP A 214 -6.08 5.29 -2.29
CA TRP A 214 -6.94 4.11 -2.32
C TRP A 214 -7.90 4.04 -1.13
N THR A 215 -7.49 4.51 0.06
CA THR A 215 -8.35 4.52 1.26
C THR A 215 -9.41 5.62 1.18
N LEU A 216 -9.07 6.80 0.63
CA LEU A 216 -10.06 7.84 0.36
C LEU A 216 -11.03 7.42 -0.75
N MET A 217 -10.54 6.75 -1.79
CA MET A 217 -11.41 6.15 -2.81
C MET A 217 -12.40 5.16 -2.18
N TYR A 218 -11.94 4.33 -1.22
CA TYR A 218 -12.83 3.47 -0.44
C TYR A 218 -13.94 4.26 0.26
N PHE A 219 -13.60 5.33 0.98
CA PHE A 219 -14.59 6.15 1.69
C PHE A 219 -15.60 6.82 0.75
N HIS A 220 -15.16 7.32 -0.40
CA HIS A 220 -16.05 7.88 -1.42
C HIS A 220 -17.04 6.86 -1.98
N LEU A 221 -16.58 5.63 -2.24
CA LEU A 221 -17.41 4.55 -2.77
C LEU A 221 -18.36 3.97 -1.73
N ARG A 222 -17.96 4.00 -0.46
CA ARG A 222 -18.82 3.60 0.67
C ARG A 222 -19.93 4.63 0.94
N GLY A 223 -19.79 5.86 0.46
CA GLY A 223 -20.72 6.97 0.70
C GLY A 223 -20.37 7.79 1.94
N ASP A 224 -19.23 7.52 2.56
CA ASP A 224 -18.79 8.18 3.79
C ASP A 224 -17.98 9.45 3.51
N ALA A 225 -18.00 10.02 2.29
CA ALA A 225 -17.17 11.16 1.91
C ALA A 225 -17.40 12.37 2.82
N THR A 226 -16.32 12.92 3.35
CA THR A 226 -16.32 14.11 4.17
C THR A 226 -16.55 15.24 3.19
N ALA A 227 -17.69 15.93 3.29
CA ALA A 227 -17.85 17.22 2.63
C ALA A 227 -16.60 18.04 2.98
N PRO A 228 -15.95 18.71 2.01
CA PRO A 228 -14.77 19.52 2.28
C PRO A 228 -15.13 20.45 3.43
N ALA A 229 -14.35 20.39 4.51
CA ALA A 229 -14.46 21.34 5.61
C ALA A 229 -14.48 22.72 4.96
N ALA A 230 -15.65 23.34 4.98
CA ALA A 230 -15.88 24.64 4.36
C ALA A 230 -14.83 25.60 4.90
N ALA A 231 -14.33 26.43 4.00
CA ALA A 231 -13.42 27.53 4.29
C ALA A 231 -13.68 28.15 5.66
N ALA A 232 -12.65 28.12 6.51
CA ALA A 232 -12.50 28.97 7.68
C ALA A 232 -11.06 29.49 7.68
#